data_AF-A0A3D0QNA2-F1
#
_entry.id   AF-A0A3D0QNA2-F1
#
_cell.length_a   1.000
_cell.length_b   1.000
_cell.length_c   1.000
_cell.angle_alpha   90.00
_cell.angle_beta   90.00
_cell.angle_gamma   90.00
#
_symmetry.space_group_name_H-M   'P 1'
#
loop_
_entity.id
_entity.type
_entity.pdbx_description
1 polymer ?
#
loop_
_entity_poly.entity_id
_entity_poly.type
_entity_poly.pdbx_seq_one_letter_code
_entity_poly.pdbx_strand_id
1 'polypeptide(L)'
;MNKRTSAAIVVGLIIVLALSVLNHWLLTKWFNVTYVDWYMKNGALVGLVTALVSLAWGDVNKHVGLISAHPLIYLGACLQLVGLPLFVMGTHMRKNKTESRTRPPFDSLVSIFLVTMLTSVMFVWLVVVTPIQYFVFLICGAPARLFSQSTRRAVARLEGGWLEITEIDKSEKLTDGWWDASIAGKPVPITNLFASLVFLILKLTLV
;
A
#
# COMPACT_ATOMS: atom_id res chain seq x y z
N MET A 1 16.74 22.07 6.02
CA MET A 1 16.18 21.27 4.90
C MET A 1 16.83 21.73 3.61
N ASN A 2 17.38 20.81 2.80
CA ASN A 2 18.05 21.17 1.55
C ASN A 2 17.01 21.72 0.53
N LYS A 3 17.35 22.78 -0.22
CA LYS A 3 16.46 23.38 -1.23
C LYS A 3 15.87 22.35 -2.20
N ARG A 4 16.66 21.31 -2.54
CA ARG A 4 16.23 20.20 -3.41
C ARG A 4 15.09 19.38 -2.80
N THR A 5 15.14 19.10 -1.50
CA THR A 5 14.11 18.33 -0.78
C THR A 5 12.80 19.12 -0.71
N SER A 6 12.87 20.42 -0.42
CA SER A 6 11.68 21.28 -0.40
C SER A 6 11.00 21.34 -1.77
N ALA A 7 11.77 21.51 -2.85
CA ALA A 7 11.25 21.51 -4.21
C ALA A 7 10.58 20.17 -4.56
N ALA A 8 11.20 19.04 -4.20
CA ALA A 8 10.65 17.70 -4.43
C ALA A 8 9.31 17.48 -3.71
N ILE A 9 9.17 17.97 -2.48
CA ILE A 9 7.91 17.92 -1.73
C ILE A 9 6.84 18.75 -2.45
N VAL A 10 7.15 19.99 -2.81
CA VAL A 10 6.20 20.89 -3.49
C VAL A 10 5.74 20.29 -4.82
N VAL A 11 6.66 19.79 -5.64
CA VAL A 11 6.33 19.15 -6.93
C VAL A 11 5.43 17.94 -6.72
N GLY A 12 5.75 17.07 -5.76
CA GLY A 12 4.90 15.91 -5.48
C GLY A 12 3.50 16.29 -4.99
N LEU A 13 3.38 17.32 -4.14
CA LEU A 13 2.08 17.83 -3.70
C LEU A 13 1.28 18.40 -4.88
N ILE A 14 1.91 19.14 -5.78
CA ILE A 14 1.26 19.66 -6.99
C ILE A 14 0.71 18.50 -7.84
N ILE A 15 1.47 17.43 -8.02
CA ILE A 15 1.03 16.24 -8.78
C ILE A 15 -0.18 15.59 -8.09
N VAL A 16 -0.12 15.35 -6.78
CA VAL A 16 -1.23 14.74 -6.02
C VAL A 16 -2.49 15.62 -6.09
N LEU A 17 -2.35 16.93 -5.94
CA LEU A 17 -3.46 17.88 -6.01
C LEU A 17 -4.06 17.94 -7.42
N ALA A 18 -3.21 17.99 -8.46
CA ALA A 18 -3.66 18.00 -9.85
C ALA A 18 -4.47 16.73 -10.19
N LEU A 19 -3.99 15.55 -9.77
CA LEU A 19 -4.72 14.29 -9.93
C LEU A 19 -6.04 14.30 -9.16
N SER A 20 -6.06 14.84 -7.94
CA SER A 20 -7.28 14.95 -7.12
C SER A 20 -8.32 15.86 -7.76
N VAL A 21 -7.90 17.00 -8.30
CA VAL A 21 -8.78 17.94 -9.03
C VAL A 21 -9.31 17.30 -10.31
N LEU A 22 -8.46 16.59 -11.05
CA LEU A 22 -8.87 15.86 -12.25
C LEU A 22 -9.94 14.80 -11.93
N ASN A 23 -9.74 14.01 -10.87
CA ASN A 23 -10.74 13.03 -10.42
C ASN A 23 -12.05 13.69 -9.99
N HIS A 24 -11.97 14.81 -9.26
CA HIS A 24 -13.15 15.59 -8.88
C HIS A 24 -13.94 16.06 -10.11
N TRP A 25 -13.24 16.61 -11.11
CA TRP A 25 -13.87 17.02 -12.36
C TRP A 25 -14.50 15.84 -13.12
N LEU A 26 -13.78 14.72 -13.27
CA LEU A 26 -14.28 13.52 -13.95
C LEU A 26 -15.53 12.96 -13.28
N LEU A 27 -15.50 12.78 -11.95
CA LEU A 27 -16.62 12.19 -11.21
C LEU A 27 -17.84 13.10 -11.20
N THR A 28 -17.64 14.41 -11.05
CA THR A 28 -18.75 15.37 -11.10
C THR A 28 -19.37 15.40 -12.50
N LYS A 29 -18.54 15.40 -13.55
CA LYS A 29 -19.01 15.50 -14.93
C LYS A 29 -19.71 14.24 -15.44
N TRP A 30 -19.26 13.05 -15.04
CA TRP A 30 -19.74 11.78 -15.58
C TRP A 30 -20.73 11.06 -14.66
N PHE A 31 -20.60 11.24 -13.35
CA PHE A 31 -21.39 10.50 -12.36
C PHE A 31 -22.21 11.40 -11.44
N ASN A 32 -22.10 12.73 -11.56
CA ASN A 32 -22.78 13.71 -10.71
C ASN A 32 -22.52 13.47 -9.20
N VAL A 33 -21.31 13.02 -8.86
CA VAL A 33 -20.86 12.75 -7.49
C VAL A 33 -19.52 13.44 -7.29
N THR A 34 -19.32 14.09 -6.14
CA THR A 34 -18.01 14.69 -5.82
C THR A 34 -16.99 13.60 -5.50
N TYR A 35 -15.71 13.84 -5.80
CA TYR A 35 -14.66 12.86 -5.51
C TYR A 35 -14.55 12.51 -4.02
N VAL A 36 -14.78 13.49 -3.14
CA VAL A 36 -14.79 13.28 -1.70
C VAL A 36 -15.97 12.40 -1.30
N ASP A 37 -17.19 12.67 -1.79
CA ASP A 37 -18.36 11.85 -1.46
C ASP A 37 -18.23 10.42 -1.95
N TRP A 38 -17.70 10.24 -3.16
CA TRP A 38 -17.42 8.91 -3.70
C TRP A 38 -16.42 8.17 -2.80
N TYR A 39 -15.35 8.83 -2.38
CA TYR A 39 -14.35 8.23 -1.52
C TYR A 39 -14.88 7.95 -0.11
N MET A 40 -15.71 8.82 0.46
CA MET A 40 -16.34 8.59 1.76
C MET A 40 -17.29 7.39 1.74
N LYS A 41 -18.05 7.22 0.64
CA LYS A 41 -18.97 6.07 0.47
C LYS A 41 -18.22 4.74 0.31
N ASN A 42 -17.07 4.76 -0.37
CA ASN A 42 -16.32 3.55 -0.75
C ASN A 42 -15.04 3.31 0.07
N GLY A 43 -14.62 4.26 0.91
CA GLY A 43 -13.29 4.29 1.54
C GLY A 43 -13.03 3.10 2.45
N ALA A 44 -14.04 2.63 3.19
CA ALA A 44 -13.95 1.43 4.01
C ALA A 44 -13.69 0.17 3.16
N LEU A 45 -14.38 0.02 2.03
CA LEU A 45 -14.17 -1.09 1.10
C LEU A 45 -12.79 -1.01 0.44
N VAL A 46 -12.38 0.20 0.03
CA VAL A 46 -11.05 0.45 -0.54
C VAL A 46 -9.96 0.06 0.45
N GLY A 47 -10.07 0.47 1.72
CA GLY A 47 -9.12 0.11 2.77
C GLY A 47 -9.07 -1.39 3.04
N LEU A 48 -10.23 -2.05 3.11
CA LEU A 48 -10.32 -3.50 3.30
C LEU A 48 -9.70 -4.28 2.13
N VAL A 49 -10.05 -3.94 0.90
CA VAL A 49 -9.49 -4.57 -0.31
C VAL A 49 -7.99 -4.34 -0.36
N THR A 50 -7.51 -3.12 -0.07
CA THR A 50 -6.07 -2.83 -0.03
C THR A 50 -5.35 -3.64 1.03
N ALA A 51 -5.97 -3.87 2.20
CA ALA A 51 -5.41 -4.73 3.25
C ALA A 51 -5.34 -6.20 2.81
N LEU A 52 -6.40 -6.73 2.20
CA LEU A 52 -6.43 -8.10 1.66
C LEU A 52 -5.41 -8.29 0.53
N VAL A 53 -5.32 -7.34 -0.39
CA VAL A 53 -4.29 -7.34 -1.44
C VAL A 53 -2.90 -7.28 -0.81
N SER A 54 -2.69 -6.45 0.21
CA SER A 54 -1.40 -6.37 0.91
C SER A 54 -1.02 -7.70 1.59
N LEU A 55 -2.00 -8.47 2.06
CA LEU A 55 -1.77 -9.81 2.60
C LEU A 55 -1.45 -10.83 1.49
N ALA A 56 -2.16 -10.77 0.37
CA ALA A 56 -1.98 -11.69 -0.75
C ALA A 56 -0.66 -11.44 -1.52
N TRP A 57 -0.23 -10.19 -1.62
CA TRP A 57 0.94 -9.78 -2.41
C TRP A 57 2.29 -9.95 -1.69
N GLY A 58 2.30 -10.69 -0.57
CA GLY A 58 3.49 -10.99 0.20
C GLY A 58 4.02 -9.77 0.96
N ASP A 59 5.31 -9.48 0.82
CA ASP A 59 6.03 -8.55 1.69
C ASP A 59 5.86 -7.07 1.30
N VAL A 60 4.61 -6.64 1.09
CA VAL A 60 4.25 -5.23 0.86
C VAL A 60 4.74 -4.33 2.02
N ASN A 61 4.94 -4.92 3.19
CA ASN A 61 5.51 -4.26 4.36
C ASN A 61 6.93 -3.70 4.12
N LYS A 62 7.70 -4.28 3.20
CA LYS A 62 9.01 -3.73 2.78
C LYS A 62 8.88 -2.43 2.00
N HIS A 63 7.72 -2.15 1.40
CA HIS A 63 7.46 -0.92 0.66
C HIS A 63 6.94 0.20 1.57
N VAL A 64 7.74 0.58 2.59
CA VAL A 64 7.43 1.67 3.52
C VAL A 64 7.15 3.02 2.83
N GLY A 65 7.62 3.17 1.58
CA GLY A 65 7.29 4.31 0.73
C GLY A 65 5.79 4.51 0.53
N LEU A 66 4.98 3.45 0.57
CA LEU A 66 3.52 3.50 0.44
C LEU A 66 2.83 4.29 1.56
N ILE A 67 3.49 4.55 2.68
CA ILE A 67 2.97 5.40 3.77
C ILE A 67 3.84 6.62 4.01
N SER A 68 4.73 6.95 3.07
CA SER A 68 5.68 8.05 3.21
C SER A 68 4.95 9.39 3.31
N ALA A 69 5.42 10.26 4.22
CA ALA A 69 4.97 11.64 4.26
C ALA A 69 5.47 12.44 3.04
N HIS A 70 6.55 12.00 2.38
CA HIS A 70 7.09 12.67 1.20
C HIS A 70 6.30 12.24 -0.05
N PRO A 71 5.60 13.15 -0.75
CA PRO A 71 4.63 12.80 -1.80
C PRO A 71 5.28 12.09 -3.00
N LEU A 72 6.47 12.50 -3.44
CA LEU A 72 7.15 11.79 -4.54
C LEU A 72 7.61 10.38 -4.16
N ILE A 73 8.01 10.15 -2.89
CA ILE A 73 8.37 8.79 -2.43
C ILE A 73 7.11 7.93 -2.39
N TYR A 74 5.99 8.49 -1.93
CA TYR A 74 4.68 7.85 -1.95
C TYR A 74 4.24 7.47 -3.37
N LEU A 75 4.21 8.44 -4.28
CA LEU A 75 3.85 8.21 -5.69
C LEU A 75 4.78 7.20 -6.37
N GLY A 76 6.09 7.29 -6.11
CA GLY A 76 7.07 6.35 -6.62
C GLY A 76 6.81 4.93 -6.11
N ALA A 77 6.47 4.76 -4.83
CA ALA A 77 6.12 3.46 -4.26
C ALA A 77 4.81 2.90 -4.85
N CYS A 78 3.80 3.76 -5.09
CA CYS A 78 2.57 3.36 -5.76
C CYS A 78 2.84 2.93 -7.22
N LEU A 79 3.67 3.66 -7.95
CA LEU A 79 4.10 3.29 -9.32
C LEU A 79 4.85 1.97 -9.35
N GLN A 80 5.78 1.73 -8.41
CA GLN A 80 6.48 0.46 -8.28
C GLN A 80 5.51 -0.69 -8.03
N LEU A 81 4.51 -0.48 -7.17
CA LEU A 81 3.49 -1.48 -6.87
C LEU A 81 2.68 -1.84 -8.13
N VAL A 82 2.25 -0.85 -8.91
CA VAL A 82 1.54 -1.08 -10.20
C VAL A 82 2.43 -1.71 -11.26
N GLY A 83 3.73 -1.38 -11.29
CA GLY A 83 4.68 -1.94 -12.24
C GLY A 83 5.08 -3.39 -11.96
N LEU A 84 4.86 -3.88 -10.74
CA LEU A 84 5.29 -5.21 -10.31
C LEU A 84 4.64 -6.36 -11.12
N PRO A 85 3.32 -6.41 -11.36
CA PRO A 85 2.72 -7.44 -12.23
C PRO A 85 3.36 -7.50 -13.63
N LEU A 86 3.62 -6.34 -14.25
CA LEU A 86 4.25 -6.26 -15.56
C LEU A 86 5.69 -6.79 -15.53
N PHE A 87 6.45 -6.44 -14.48
CA PHE A 87 7.80 -6.92 -14.29
C PHE A 87 7.82 -8.45 -14.09
N VAL A 88 6.97 -8.98 -13.21
CA VAL A 88 6.84 -10.42 -12.94
C VAL A 88 6.47 -11.17 -14.22
N MET A 89 5.49 -10.69 -14.99
CA MET A 89 5.14 -11.26 -16.28
C MET A 89 6.32 -11.27 -17.25
N GLY A 90 7.04 -10.15 -17.38
CA GLY A 90 8.25 -10.07 -18.20
C GLY A 90 9.32 -11.08 -17.79
N THR A 91 9.53 -11.27 -16.49
CA THR A 91 10.48 -12.28 -15.97
C THR A 91 10.04 -13.71 -16.31
N HIS A 92 8.76 -14.03 -16.21
CA HIS A 92 8.25 -15.36 -16.57
C HIS A 92 8.22 -15.60 -18.08
N MET A 93 8.06 -14.57 -18.90
CA MET A 93 8.09 -14.67 -20.37
C MET A 93 9.51 -14.81 -20.93
N ARG A 94 10.53 -14.39 -20.17
CA ARG A 94 11.93 -14.59 -20.53
C ARG A 94 12.25 -16.09 -20.51
N LYS A 95 12.31 -16.71 -21.70
CA LYS A 95 12.65 -18.14 -21.84
C LYS A 95 14.06 -18.38 -21.28
N ASN A 96 14.17 -19.28 -20.30
CA ASN A 96 15.46 -19.88 -19.97
C ASN A 96 15.85 -20.84 -21.09
N LYS A 97 17.05 -20.68 -21.65
CA LYS A 97 17.59 -21.55 -22.73
C LYS A 97 17.64 -23.03 -22.32
N THR A 98 17.60 -23.32 -21.02
CA THR A 98 17.79 -24.65 -20.43
C THR A 98 16.50 -25.41 -20.17
N GLU A 99 15.32 -24.77 -20.23
CA GLU A 99 14.03 -25.44 -19.98
C GLU A 99 13.30 -25.70 -21.30
N SER A 100 13.31 -26.95 -21.77
CA SER A 100 12.61 -27.41 -22.99
C SER A 100 11.12 -27.66 -22.80
N ARG A 101 10.55 -27.30 -21.63
CA ARG A 101 9.14 -27.57 -21.33
C ARG A 101 8.25 -26.59 -22.09
N THR A 102 7.55 -27.10 -23.10
CA THR A 102 6.53 -26.36 -23.82
C THR A 102 5.39 -26.01 -22.86
N ARG A 103 5.17 -24.71 -22.62
CA ARG A 103 4.00 -24.24 -21.87
C ARG A 103 2.76 -24.38 -22.75
N PRO A 104 1.60 -24.80 -22.21
CA PRO A 104 0.36 -24.83 -22.97
C PRO A 104 0.04 -23.43 -23.50
N PRO A 105 -0.35 -23.26 -24.78
CA PRO A 105 -0.67 -21.95 -25.33
C PRO A 105 -1.87 -21.31 -24.62
N PHE A 106 -2.80 -22.14 -24.13
CA PHE A 106 -3.95 -21.70 -23.36
C PHE A 106 -3.55 -21.04 -22.03
N ASP A 107 -2.68 -21.68 -21.24
CA ASP A 107 -2.20 -21.13 -19.96
C ASP A 107 -1.50 -19.79 -20.17
N SER A 108 -0.73 -19.65 -21.26
CA SER A 108 -0.08 -18.39 -21.61
C SER A 108 -1.10 -17.31 -21.98
N LEU A 109 -2.12 -17.64 -22.77
CA LEU A 109 -3.15 -16.69 -23.17
C LEU A 109 -3.96 -16.19 -21.96
N VAL A 110 -4.39 -17.12 -21.09
CA VAL A 110 -5.11 -16.81 -19.86
C VAL A 110 -4.24 -15.99 -18.92
N SER A 111 -2.96 -16.33 -18.76
CA SER A 111 -2.04 -15.56 -17.92
C SER A 111 -1.84 -14.13 -18.43
N ILE A 112 -1.65 -13.95 -19.75
CA ILE A 112 -1.53 -12.62 -20.37
C ILE A 112 -2.80 -11.80 -20.10
N PHE A 113 -3.97 -12.41 -20.32
CA PHE A 113 -5.25 -11.75 -20.09
C PHE A 113 -5.43 -11.32 -18.62
N LEU A 114 -5.19 -12.24 -17.67
CA LEU A 114 -5.34 -11.96 -16.24
C LEU A 114 -4.37 -10.90 -15.73
N VAL A 115 -3.09 -10.98 -16.12
CA VAL A 115 -2.10 -9.96 -15.71
C VAL A 115 -2.44 -8.59 -16.31
N THR A 116 -2.91 -8.55 -17.55
CA THR A 116 -3.36 -7.30 -18.19
C THR A 116 -4.53 -6.70 -17.43
N MET A 117 -5.56 -7.51 -17.13
CA MET A 117 -6.71 -7.08 -16.34
C MET A 117 -6.30 -6.55 -14.96
N LEU A 118 -5.45 -7.30 -14.26
CA LEU A 118 -4.92 -6.89 -12.95
C LEU A 118 -4.15 -5.58 -13.02
N THR A 119 -3.28 -5.42 -14.03
CA THR A 119 -2.52 -4.18 -14.25
C THR A 119 -3.46 -3.00 -14.53
N SER A 120 -4.52 -3.19 -15.32
CA SER A 120 -5.52 -2.16 -15.57
C SER A 120 -6.24 -1.74 -14.29
N VAL A 121 -6.65 -2.69 -13.44
CA VAL A 121 -7.28 -2.39 -12.14
C VAL A 121 -6.32 -1.63 -11.23
N MET A 122 -5.06 -2.04 -11.16
CA MET A 122 -4.04 -1.34 -10.37
C MET A 122 -3.76 0.06 -10.90
N PHE A 123 -3.82 0.27 -12.21
CA PHE A 123 -3.69 1.59 -12.82
C PHE A 123 -4.89 2.49 -12.51
N VAL A 124 -6.11 1.95 -12.56
CA VAL A 124 -7.31 2.68 -12.11
C VAL A 124 -7.19 3.05 -10.63
N TRP A 125 -6.72 2.13 -9.78
CA TRP A 125 -6.44 2.42 -8.37
C TRP A 125 -5.40 3.54 -8.21
N LEU A 126 -4.30 3.50 -8.98
CA LEU A 126 -3.25 4.50 -8.95
C LEU A 126 -3.75 5.90 -9.32
N VAL A 127 -4.65 5.99 -10.29
CA VAL A 127 -5.17 7.28 -10.75
C VAL A 127 -6.30 7.77 -9.85
N VAL A 128 -7.23 6.88 -9.48
CA VAL A 128 -8.50 7.25 -8.81
C VAL A 128 -8.41 7.21 -7.29
N VAL A 129 -7.66 6.29 -6.71
CA VAL A 129 -7.66 6.06 -5.25
C VAL A 129 -6.44 6.70 -4.58
N THR A 130 -5.25 6.49 -5.14
CA THR A 130 -3.98 6.97 -4.58
C THR A 130 -3.94 8.47 -4.24
N PRO A 131 -4.48 9.40 -5.05
CA PRO A 131 -4.34 10.83 -4.77
C PRO A 131 -5.00 11.25 -3.45
N ILE A 132 -6.25 10.85 -3.21
CA ILE A 132 -6.93 11.16 -1.94
C ILE A 132 -6.41 10.28 -0.80
N GLN A 133 -6.03 9.04 -1.08
CA GLN A 133 -5.45 8.12 -0.10
C GLN A 133 -4.15 8.66 0.50
N TYR A 134 -3.36 9.44 -0.25
CA TYR A 134 -2.17 10.12 0.27
C TYR A 134 -2.47 10.94 1.52
N PHE A 135 -3.52 11.76 1.50
CA PHE A 135 -3.89 12.62 2.64
C PHE A 135 -4.37 11.80 3.83
N VAL A 136 -5.13 10.74 3.57
CA VAL A 136 -5.56 9.80 4.61
C VAL A 136 -4.34 9.13 5.26
N PHE A 137 -3.38 8.69 4.46
CA PHE A 137 -2.16 8.03 4.93
C PHE A 137 -1.17 9.00 5.59
N LEU A 138 -1.22 10.28 5.24
CA LEU A 138 -0.48 11.32 5.94
C LEU A 138 -0.94 11.40 7.40
N ILE A 139 -2.23 11.23 7.67
CA ILE A 139 -2.77 11.25 9.03
C ILE A 139 -2.63 9.85 9.67
N CYS A 140 -3.27 8.84 9.08
CA CYS A 140 -3.39 7.50 9.64
C CYS A 140 -2.06 6.74 9.67
N GLY A 141 -1.10 7.09 8.79
CA GLY A 141 0.23 6.47 8.76
C GLY A 141 1.23 7.10 9.72
N ALA A 142 0.88 8.19 10.42
CA ALA A 142 1.80 8.86 11.33
C ALA A 142 2.33 7.93 12.44
N PRO A 143 1.51 7.11 13.12
CA PRO A 143 2.01 6.16 14.12
C PRO A 143 2.97 5.12 13.51
N ALA A 144 2.62 4.56 12.35
CA ALA A 144 3.45 3.57 11.67
C ALA A 144 4.83 4.13 11.27
N ARG A 145 4.87 5.38 10.77
CA ARG A 145 6.13 6.08 10.47
C ARG A 145 6.95 6.33 11.73
N LEU A 146 6.32 6.72 12.83
CA LEU A 146 7.02 6.93 14.11
C LEU A 146 7.64 5.62 14.62
N PHE A 147 6.86 4.54 14.67
CA PHE A 147 7.34 3.25 15.16
C PHE A 147 8.39 2.62 14.25
N SER A 148 8.34 2.86 12.93
CA SER A 148 9.37 2.37 12.01
C SER A 148 10.77 2.95 12.28
N GLN A 149 10.85 4.14 12.89
CA GLN A 149 12.12 4.81 13.20
C GLN A 149 12.75 4.34 14.52
N SER A 150 12.00 3.64 15.39
CA SER A 150 12.54 3.10 16.64
C SER A 150 13.69 2.12 16.37
N THR A 151 14.75 2.13 17.18
CA THR A 151 15.82 1.10 17.14
C THR A 151 15.42 -0.17 17.90
N ARG A 152 14.37 -0.08 18.72
CA ARG A 152 13.82 -1.20 19.49
C ARG A 152 12.60 -1.79 18.80
N ARG A 153 12.40 -3.09 18.97
CA ARG A 153 11.17 -3.79 18.58
C ARG A 153 10.65 -4.64 19.74
N ALA A 154 9.34 -4.66 19.89
CA ALA A 154 8.67 -5.57 20.81
C ALA A 154 8.59 -6.96 20.18
N VAL A 155 9.09 -7.96 20.88
CA VAL A 155 8.93 -9.37 20.54
C VAL A 155 8.04 -10.01 21.58
N ALA A 156 7.23 -10.97 21.14
CA ALA A 156 6.35 -11.71 22.02
C ALA A 156 6.55 -13.21 21.85
N ARG A 157 6.29 -13.96 22.92
CA ARG A 157 6.26 -15.41 22.94
C ARG A 157 5.05 -15.87 23.76
N LEU A 158 4.45 -16.98 23.34
CA LEU A 158 3.42 -17.67 24.10
C LEU A 158 4.06 -18.89 24.75
N GLU A 159 4.22 -18.86 26.07
CA GLU A 159 4.80 -19.96 26.84
C GLU A 159 3.89 -20.30 28.02
N GLY A 160 3.50 -21.57 28.15
CA GLY A 160 2.61 -22.02 29.23
C GLY A 160 1.23 -21.35 29.26
N GLY A 161 0.76 -20.80 28.13
CA GLY A 161 -0.50 -20.04 28.05
C GLY A 161 -0.40 -18.57 28.46
N TRP A 162 0.78 -18.10 28.85
CA TRP A 162 1.03 -16.69 29.15
C TRP A 162 1.75 -16.01 27.99
N LEU A 163 1.40 -14.73 27.77
CA LEU A 163 2.04 -13.89 26.79
C LEU A 163 3.21 -13.16 27.44
N GLU A 164 4.43 -13.52 27.06
CA GLU A 164 5.64 -12.80 27.45
C GLU A 164 5.98 -11.77 26.37
N ILE A 165 6.22 -10.53 26.79
CA ILE A 165 6.58 -9.43 25.89
C ILE A 165 7.93 -8.90 26.36
N THR A 166 8.91 -8.86 25.46
CA THR A 166 10.23 -8.27 25.72
C THR A 166 10.61 -7.33 24.59
N GLU A 167 11.58 -6.45 24.88
CA GLU A 167 12.13 -5.54 23.89
C GLU A 167 13.53 -5.99 23.51
N ILE A 168 13.77 -6.12 22.21
CA ILE A 168 15.10 -6.40 21.67
C ILE A 168 15.54 -5.27 20.75
N ASP A 169 16.84 -5.14 20.56
CA ASP A 169 17.36 -4.27 19.51
C ASP A 169 16.98 -4.83 18.12
N LYS A 170 16.67 -3.97 17.14
CA LYS A 170 16.38 -4.40 15.77
C LYS A 170 17.54 -5.16 15.13
N SER A 171 18.77 -4.92 15.58
CA SER A 171 19.97 -5.62 15.11
C SER A 171 20.12 -7.03 15.67
N GLU A 172 19.47 -7.34 16.79
CA GLU A 172 19.52 -8.66 17.41
C GLU A 172 18.63 -9.66 16.64
N LYS A 173 19.12 -10.89 16.47
CA LYS A 173 18.34 -11.96 15.84
C LYS A 173 17.21 -12.39 16.78
N LEU A 174 16.03 -12.68 16.21
CA LEU A 174 14.95 -13.29 16.98
C LEU A 174 15.41 -14.66 17.49
N THR A 175 15.21 -14.88 18.79
CA THR A 175 15.35 -16.19 19.42
C THR A 175 14.22 -17.12 18.96
N ASP A 176 14.50 -18.41 18.84
CA ASP A 176 13.50 -19.40 18.44
C ASP A 176 12.26 -19.37 19.35
N GLY A 177 11.07 -19.42 18.74
CA GLY A 177 9.78 -19.36 19.45
C GLY A 177 9.27 -17.95 19.75
N TRP A 178 10.08 -16.90 19.58
CA TRP A 178 9.61 -15.52 19.63
C TRP A 178 9.11 -15.07 18.25
N TRP A 179 8.11 -14.19 18.22
CA TRP A 179 7.68 -13.49 17.01
C TRP A 179 7.74 -11.97 17.19
N ASP A 180 7.91 -11.27 16.08
CA ASP A 180 7.89 -9.81 16.06
C ASP A 180 6.44 -9.33 16.24
N ALA A 181 6.15 -8.75 17.40
CA ALA A 181 4.85 -8.18 17.74
C ALA A 181 4.80 -6.67 17.45
N SER A 182 5.88 -6.10 16.90
CA SER A 182 5.96 -4.67 16.67
C SER A 182 5.06 -4.26 15.50
N ILE A 183 4.30 -3.18 15.73
CA ILE A 183 3.54 -2.47 14.70
C ILE A 183 4.46 -2.03 13.55
N ALA A 184 5.74 -1.78 13.85
CA ALA A 184 6.76 -1.43 12.88
C ALA A 184 7.01 -2.52 11.81
N GLY A 185 6.71 -3.79 12.10
CA GLY A 185 6.87 -4.90 11.15
C GLY A 185 5.82 -4.92 10.03
N LYS A 186 4.66 -4.27 10.23
CA LYS A 186 3.55 -4.26 9.26
C LYS A 186 2.94 -2.85 9.08
N PRO A 187 3.74 -1.86 8.65
CA PRO A 187 3.33 -0.46 8.68
C PRO A 187 2.18 -0.14 7.70
N VAL A 188 2.15 -0.79 6.53
CA VAL A 188 1.13 -0.55 5.48
C VAL A 188 -0.23 -1.15 5.87
N PRO A 189 -0.35 -2.43 6.29
CA PRO A 189 -1.62 -2.99 6.76
C PRO A 189 -2.21 -2.21 7.95
N ILE A 190 -1.37 -1.79 8.90
CA ILE A 190 -1.84 -1.05 10.08
C ILE A 190 -2.34 0.34 9.69
N THR A 191 -1.66 1.02 8.76
CA THR A 191 -2.15 2.30 8.22
C THR A 191 -3.52 2.13 7.53
N ASN A 192 -3.69 1.06 6.75
CA ASN A 192 -4.98 0.73 6.12
C ASN A 192 -6.06 0.40 7.16
N LEU A 193 -5.72 -0.31 8.23
CA LEU A 193 -6.64 -0.60 9.34
C LEU A 193 -7.12 0.69 10.00
N PHE A 194 -6.21 1.60 10.36
CA PHE A 194 -6.57 2.90 10.93
C PHE A 194 -7.41 3.74 9.98
N ALA A 195 -7.04 3.81 8.69
CA ALA A 195 -7.84 4.50 7.69
C ALA A 195 -9.26 3.92 7.60
N SER A 196 -9.40 2.59 7.58
CA SER A 196 -10.69 1.91 7.51
C SER A 196 -11.55 2.19 8.75
N LEU A 197 -10.95 2.17 9.94
CA LEU A 197 -11.63 2.49 11.20
C LEU A 197 -12.10 3.95 11.23
N VAL A 198 -11.25 4.89 10.79
CA VAL A 198 -11.63 6.30 10.67
C VAL A 198 -12.82 6.47 9.73
N PHE A 199 -12.80 5.86 8.54
CA PHE A 199 -13.93 5.93 7.62
C PHE A 199 -15.19 5.27 8.16
N LEU A 200 -15.06 4.15 8.89
CA LEU A 200 -16.19 3.50 9.53
C LEU A 200 -16.83 4.40 10.59
N ILE A 201 -16.02 5.01 11.46
CA ILE A 201 -16.49 5.94 12.49
C ILE A 201 -17.17 7.15 11.84
N LEU A 202 -16.52 7.79 10.87
CA LEU A 202 -17.10 8.93 10.15
C LEU A 202 -18.44 8.57 9.50
N LYS A 203 -18.54 7.38 8.90
CA LYS A 203 -19.79 6.87 8.31
C LYS A 203 -20.88 6.64 9.35
N LEU A 204 -20.54 6.18 10.56
CA LEU A 204 -21.50 5.96 11.64
C LEU A 204 -21.95 7.26 12.32
N THR A 205 -21.14 8.32 12.30
CA THR A 205 -21.45 9.61 12.95
C THR A 205 -22.13 10.63 12.05
N LEU A 206 -21.99 10.50 10.73
CA LEU A 206 -22.55 11.44 9.74
C LEU A 206 -23.89 10.96 9.13
N VAL A 207 -24.37 9.79 9.57
CA VAL A 207 -25.69 9.21 9.23
C VAL A 207 -26.60 9.38 10.43
#